data_AF-A0A2E3C1A6-F1
#
_entry.id   AF-A0A2E3C1A6-F1
#
_cell.length_a   1.000
_cell.length_b   1.000
_cell.length_c   1.000
_cell.angle_alpha   90.00
_cell.angle_beta   90.00
_cell.angle_gamma   90.00
#
_symmetry.space_group_name_H-M   'P 1'
#
loop_
_entity.id
_entity.type
_entity.pdbx_description
1 polymer ?
#
loop_
_entity_poly.entity_id
_entity_poly.type
_entity_poly.pdbx_seq_one_letter_code
_entity_poly.pdbx_strand_id
1 'polypeptide(L)'
;MAAFPEGMIVFDQPTCGIPAAWPACGGGHNAWHMPQLLDAMGNDIIIQCGGSTMGHPWGSLAGATANRTALEALVKARTMGVHIPTEGRNILQEAAKSSSELKVALKYWQEGAFLFGVINNDDKAKLEAMVVSNKRKQPDLKSIETPQDEEDV
;
A
#
# COMPACT_ATOMS: atom_id res chain seq x y z
N MET A 1 9.40 9.13 -39.18
CA MET A 1 8.96 9.91 -38.01
C MET A 1 9.45 9.17 -36.78
N ALA A 2 10.27 9.78 -35.94
CA ALA A 2 10.76 9.16 -34.70
C ALA A 2 9.62 9.07 -33.68
N ALA A 3 9.50 7.91 -33.04
CA ALA A 3 8.46 7.58 -32.06
C ALA A 3 8.71 8.25 -30.70
N PHE A 4 7.64 8.64 -30.00
CA PHE A 4 7.69 9.33 -28.71
C PHE A 4 7.90 8.34 -27.55
N PRO A 5 8.70 8.67 -26.51
CA PRO A 5 8.77 7.93 -25.24
C PRO A 5 7.65 8.35 -24.25
N GLU A 6 7.14 7.41 -23.45
CA GLU A 6 5.89 7.52 -22.69
C GLU A 6 5.99 8.25 -21.32
N GLY A 7 4.81 8.71 -20.87
CA GLY A 7 4.59 9.84 -19.95
C GLY A 7 3.88 11.02 -20.66
N MET A 8 3.75 10.93 -21.98
CA MET A 8 3.26 11.99 -22.84
C MET A 8 1.75 11.93 -23.05
N ILE A 9 1.05 12.93 -22.52
CA ILE A 9 -0.20 13.41 -23.13
C ILE A 9 0.18 13.96 -24.51
N VAL A 10 -0.17 13.24 -25.57
CA VAL A 10 0.20 13.58 -26.97
C VAL A 10 -0.78 14.58 -27.58
N PHE A 11 -2.01 14.60 -27.08
CA PHE A 11 -3.08 15.47 -27.56
C PHE A 11 -3.76 16.17 -26.39
N ASP A 12 -4.16 17.43 -26.61
CA ASP A 12 -5.03 18.13 -25.69
C ASP A 12 -6.44 17.50 -25.74
N GLN A 13 -6.83 16.84 -24.65
CA GLN A 13 -8.14 16.18 -24.53
C GLN A 13 -9.02 16.94 -23.51
N PRO A 14 -10.00 17.74 -23.96
CA PRO A 14 -10.97 18.33 -23.04
C PRO A 14 -11.92 17.25 -22.50
N THR A 15 -12.30 17.36 -21.23
CA THR A 15 -13.28 16.46 -20.60
C THR A 15 -14.71 16.81 -20.96
N CYS A 16 -14.97 18.02 -21.49
CA CYS A 16 -16.31 18.48 -21.92
C CYS A 16 -17.40 18.30 -20.86
N GLY A 17 -17.05 18.42 -19.57
CA GLY A 17 -17.99 18.24 -18.46
C GLY A 17 -18.27 16.77 -18.08
N ILE A 18 -17.60 15.80 -18.71
CA ILE A 18 -17.64 14.40 -18.29
C ILE A 18 -16.97 14.29 -16.90
N PRO A 19 -17.63 13.70 -15.89
CA PRO A 19 -17.04 13.51 -14.57
C PRO A 19 -15.75 12.67 -14.62
N ALA A 20 -14.84 12.94 -13.67
CA ALA A 20 -13.61 12.16 -13.54
C ALA A 20 -13.91 10.71 -13.10
N ALA A 21 -13.15 9.76 -13.63
CA ALA A 21 -13.14 8.39 -13.13
C ALA A 21 -12.13 8.25 -12.00
N TRP A 22 -12.46 7.48 -10.96
CA TRP A 22 -11.52 7.16 -9.89
C TRP A 22 -10.61 5.99 -10.30
N PRO A 23 -9.28 6.18 -10.31
CA PRO A 23 -8.34 5.08 -10.52
C PRO A 23 -8.39 4.09 -9.35
N ALA A 24 -8.27 2.81 -9.67
CA ALA A 24 -8.14 1.73 -8.69
C ALA A 24 -6.73 1.14 -8.75
N CYS A 25 -6.05 1.10 -7.61
CA CYS A 25 -4.75 0.47 -7.43
C CYS A 25 -4.94 -0.90 -6.78
N GLY A 26 -4.67 -1.96 -7.51
CA GLY A 26 -4.80 -3.34 -7.04
C GLY A 26 -3.59 -4.20 -7.43
N GLY A 27 -3.38 -5.28 -6.67
CA GLY A 27 -2.31 -6.25 -6.91
C GLY A 27 -1.18 -6.15 -5.89
N GLY A 28 -1.06 -7.14 -5.00
CA GLY A 28 0.06 -7.24 -4.04
C GLY A 28 0.13 -6.15 -2.96
N HIS A 29 -0.86 -5.26 -2.83
CA HIS A 29 -0.83 -4.18 -1.84
C HIS A 29 -1.14 -4.65 -0.41
N ASN A 30 -0.35 -4.20 0.56
CA ASN A 30 -0.55 -4.37 1.99
C ASN A 30 -0.29 -3.02 2.70
N ALA A 31 -0.45 -2.96 4.03
CA ALA A 31 -0.29 -1.73 4.81
C ALA A 31 1.04 -1.00 4.60
N TRP A 32 2.14 -1.71 4.33
CA TRP A 32 3.46 -1.11 4.11
C TRP A 32 3.57 -0.31 2.81
N HIS A 33 2.72 -0.60 1.82
CA HIS A 33 2.72 0.08 0.52
C HIS A 33 1.86 1.35 0.51
N MET A 34 0.99 1.52 1.50
CA MET A 34 0.04 2.65 1.54
C MET A 34 0.72 4.03 1.55
N PRO A 35 1.86 4.26 2.23
CA PRO A 35 2.56 5.54 2.17
C PRO A 35 2.92 5.97 0.74
N GLN A 36 3.50 5.05 -0.05
CA GLN A 36 3.90 5.33 -1.42
C GLN A 36 2.69 5.49 -2.35
N LEU A 37 1.65 4.69 -2.13
CA LEU A 37 0.42 4.78 -2.93
C LEU A 37 -0.26 6.15 -2.76
N LEU A 38 -0.39 6.64 -1.52
CA LEU A 38 -1.02 7.94 -1.26
C LEU A 38 -0.21 9.13 -1.77
N ASP A 39 1.11 9.00 -1.80
CA ASP A 39 2.01 10.01 -2.35
C ASP A 39 1.91 10.07 -3.89
N ALA A 40 1.99 8.91 -4.54
CA ALA A 40 1.96 8.82 -6.00
C ALA A 40 0.59 9.16 -6.60
N MET A 41 -0.49 8.70 -5.96
CA MET A 41 -1.83 8.73 -6.55
C MET A 41 -2.79 9.74 -5.90
N GLY A 42 -2.45 10.29 -4.73
CA GLY A 42 -3.30 11.25 -4.04
C GLY A 42 -4.46 10.60 -3.26
N ASN A 43 -5.60 11.29 -3.21
CA ASN A 43 -6.74 10.93 -2.35
C ASN A 43 -7.90 10.28 -3.12
N ASP A 44 -8.10 10.68 -4.38
CA ASP A 44 -9.24 10.28 -5.20
C ASP A 44 -9.00 8.93 -5.88
N ILE A 45 -8.67 7.92 -5.07
CA ILE A 45 -8.26 6.59 -5.50
C ILE A 45 -8.97 5.49 -4.71
N ILE A 46 -9.04 4.31 -5.32
CA ILE A 46 -9.46 3.08 -4.66
C ILE A 46 -8.22 2.21 -4.44
N ILE A 47 -7.89 1.90 -3.18
CA ILE A 47 -6.79 0.95 -2.86
C ILE A 47 -7.40 -0.43 -2.60
N GLN A 48 -7.06 -1.41 -3.43
CA GLN A 48 -7.56 -2.79 -3.33
C GLN A 48 -6.56 -3.69 -2.63
N CYS A 49 -6.93 -4.13 -1.43
CA CYS A 49 -6.11 -4.97 -0.56
C CYS A 49 -6.67 -6.41 -0.49
N GLY A 50 -6.68 -7.14 -1.60
CA GLY A 50 -7.26 -8.50 -1.65
C GLY A 50 -6.52 -9.51 -0.77
N GLY A 51 -5.29 -9.87 -1.18
CA GLY A 51 -4.48 -10.86 -0.48
C GLY A 51 -4.09 -10.44 0.95
N SER A 52 -3.89 -9.15 1.18
CA SER A 52 -3.58 -8.61 2.51
C SER A 52 -4.76 -8.62 3.48
N THR A 53 -6.00 -8.57 2.97
CA THR A 53 -7.21 -8.71 3.79
C THR A 53 -7.48 -10.18 4.09
N MET A 54 -7.67 -11.02 3.07
CA MET A 54 -8.05 -12.43 3.26
C MET A 54 -6.91 -13.28 3.83
N GLY A 55 -5.66 -12.92 3.54
CA GLY A 55 -4.48 -13.63 4.03
C GLY A 55 -4.00 -13.18 5.42
N HIS A 56 -4.77 -12.35 6.12
CA HIS A 56 -4.43 -11.95 7.48
C HIS A 56 -4.47 -13.17 8.43
N PRO A 57 -3.48 -13.37 9.32
CA PRO A 57 -3.43 -14.55 10.21
C PRO A 57 -4.66 -14.71 11.10
N TRP A 58 -5.32 -13.61 11.46
CA TRP A 58 -6.53 -13.58 12.28
C TRP A 58 -7.83 -13.47 11.46
N GLY A 59 -7.78 -13.81 10.18
CA GLY A 59 -8.92 -13.80 9.27
C GLY A 59 -9.24 -12.44 8.66
N SER A 60 -10.21 -12.45 7.73
CA SER A 60 -10.51 -11.32 6.84
C SER A 60 -10.96 -10.06 7.54
N LEU A 61 -11.70 -10.18 8.66
CA LEU A 61 -12.15 -9.03 9.44
C LEU A 61 -10.94 -8.26 9.98
N ALA A 62 -10.01 -8.97 10.63
CA ALA A 62 -8.79 -8.37 11.15
C ALA A 62 -7.92 -7.77 10.02
N GLY A 63 -7.86 -8.44 8.86
CA GLY A 63 -7.18 -7.90 7.68
C GLY A 63 -7.80 -6.58 7.18
N ALA A 64 -9.13 -6.48 7.15
CA ALA A 64 -9.83 -5.26 6.78
C ALA A 64 -9.59 -4.14 7.80
N THR A 65 -9.66 -4.45 9.10
CA THR A 65 -9.36 -3.53 10.20
C THR A 65 -7.92 -3.01 10.09
N ALA A 66 -6.93 -3.88 9.88
CA ALA A 66 -5.54 -3.50 9.73
C ALA A 66 -5.32 -2.51 8.57
N ASN A 67 -5.90 -2.81 7.39
CA ASN A 67 -5.80 -1.94 6.22
C ASN A 67 -6.47 -0.58 6.46
N ARG A 68 -7.63 -0.57 7.14
CA ARG A 68 -8.35 0.67 7.46
C ARG A 68 -7.59 1.54 8.44
N THR A 69 -7.09 0.96 9.52
CA THR A 69 -6.29 1.66 10.55
C THR A 69 -5.03 2.28 9.94
N ALA A 70 -4.32 1.53 9.09
CA ALA A 70 -3.14 2.03 8.38
C ALA A 70 -3.47 3.25 7.52
N LEU A 71 -4.52 3.15 6.69
CA LEU A 71 -4.94 4.22 5.79
C LEU A 71 -5.34 5.48 6.56
N GLU A 72 -6.17 5.34 7.60
CA GLU A 72 -6.63 6.48 8.39
C GLU A 72 -5.48 7.17 9.14
N ALA A 73 -4.54 6.41 9.70
CA ALA A 73 -3.36 6.97 10.35
C ALA A 73 -2.51 7.80 9.37
N LEU A 74 -2.31 7.29 8.16
CA LEU A 74 -1.54 7.99 7.11
C LEU A 74 -2.26 9.24 6.62
N VAL A 75 -3.56 9.16 6.32
CA VAL A 75 -4.36 10.31 5.89
C VAL A 75 -4.39 11.39 6.97
N LYS A 76 -4.55 11.00 8.24
CA LYS A 76 -4.50 11.91 9.38
C LYS A 76 -3.13 12.61 9.48
N ALA A 77 -2.03 11.87 9.36
CA ALA A 77 -0.68 12.45 9.37
C ALA A 77 -0.46 13.41 8.19
N ARG A 78 -0.90 13.04 6.97
CA ARG A 78 -0.88 13.92 5.78
C ARG A 78 -1.59 15.23 6.04
N THR A 79 -2.76 15.14 6.66
CA THR A 79 -3.63 16.29 6.95
C THR A 79 -2.96 17.24 7.95
N MET A 80 -2.13 16.71 8.86
CA MET A 80 -1.29 17.49 9.77
C MET A 80 0.01 18.02 9.12
N GLY A 81 0.19 17.84 7.80
CA GLY A 81 1.37 18.31 7.08
C GLY A 81 2.59 17.40 7.20
N VAL A 82 2.42 16.16 7.67
CA VAL A 82 3.53 15.20 7.78
C VAL A 82 3.88 14.65 6.39
N HIS A 83 5.17 14.60 6.09
CA HIS A 83 5.69 14.04 4.83
C HIS A 83 5.62 12.50 4.85
N ILE A 84 4.53 11.94 4.31
CA ILE A 84 4.26 10.49 4.37
C ILE A 84 5.36 9.61 3.75
N PRO A 85 5.98 9.91 2.59
CA PRO A 85 7.00 9.02 2.02
C PRO A 85 8.19 8.73 2.94
N THR A 86 8.57 9.67 3.80
CA THR A 86 9.69 9.54 4.73
C THR A 86 9.24 9.03 6.09
N GLU A 87 8.10 9.52 6.59
CA GLU A 87 7.61 9.21 7.94
C GLU A 87 6.61 8.03 7.99
N GLY A 88 6.20 7.50 6.83
CA GLY A 88 5.14 6.50 6.72
C GLY A 88 5.38 5.26 7.58
N ARG A 89 6.64 4.82 7.67
CA ARG A 89 7.03 3.72 8.56
C ARG A 89 6.71 4.02 10.03
N ASN A 90 7.12 5.18 10.50
CA ASN A 90 6.93 5.59 11.89
C ASN A 90 5.44 5.74 12.20
N ILE A 91 4.68 6.34 11.28
CA ILE A 91 3.22 6.49 11.43
C ILE A 91 2.53 5.13 11.56
N LEU A 92 2.87 4.16 10.71
CA LEU A 92 2.30 2.80 10.76
C LEU A 92 2.70 2.07 12.05
N GLN A 93 3.94 2.20 12.49
CA GLN A 93 4.42 1.60 13.73
C GLN A 93 3.75 2.22 14.98
N GLU A 94 3.51 3.53 14.98
CA GLU A 94 2.75 4.20 16.04
C GLU A 94 1.28 3.74 16.03
N ALA A 95 0.64 3.69 14.85
CA ALA A 95 -0.73 3.20 14.72
C ALA A 95 -0.89 1.74 15.17
N ALA A 96 0.14 0.91 14.98
CA ALA A 96 0.18 -0.48 15.44
C ALA A 96 0.26 -0.63 16.96
N LYS A 97 0.57 0.43 17.72
CA LYS A 97 0.45 0.40 19.19
C LYS A 97 -1.01 0.39 19.63
N SER A 98 -1.89 1.02 18.84
CA SER A 98 -3.32 1.12 19.10
C SER A 98 -4.18 0.06 18.38
N SER A 99 -3.61 -0.71 17.44
CA SER A 99 -4.31 -1.80 16.75
C SER A 99 -3.45 -3.06 16.70
N SER A 100 -3.94 -4.10 17.35
CA SER A 100 -3.31 -5.42 17.37
C SER A 100 -3.32 -6.07 15.99
N GLU A 101 -4.39 -5.87 15.21
CA GLU A 101 -4.52 -6.36 13.83
C GLU A 101 -3.47 -5.73 12.93
N LEU A 102 -3.30 -4.40 12.99
CA LEU A 102 -2.26 -3.73 12.21
C LEU A 102 -0.87 -4.21 12.64
N LYS A 103 -0.62 -4.37 13.94
CA LYS A 103 0.65 -4.89 14.45
C LYS A 103 0.98 -6.27 13.87
N VAL A 104 0.01 -7.18 13.84
CA VAL A 104 0.17 -8.52 13.27
C VAL A 104 0.34 -8.46 11.77
N ALA A 105 -0.46 -7.66 11.06
CA ALA A 105 -0.33 -7.47 9.62
C ALA A 105 1.07 -6.96 9.22
N LEU A 106 1.59 -5.94 9.92
CA LEU A 106 2.92 -5.38 9.65
C LEU A 106 4.03 -6.41 9.89
N LYS A 107 3.91 -7.24 10.95
CA LYS A 107 4.86 -8.33 11.24
C LYS A 107 4.79 -9.45 10.20
N TYR A 108 3.58 -9.84 9.80
CA TYR A 108 3.33 -10.96 8.90
C TYR A 108 3.81 -10.67 7.47
N TRP A 109 3.35 -9.55 6.91
CA TRP A 109 3.70 -9.17 5.54
C TRP A 109 5.14 -8.69 5.41
N GLN A 110 5.70 -8.19 6.51
CA GLN A 110 7.01 -7.54 6.55
C GLN A 110 7.11 -6.36 5.56
N GLU A 111 8.21 -5.62 5.61
CA GLU A 111 8.49 -4.57 4.62
C GLU A 111 9.05 -5.19 3.34
N GLY A 112 8.30 -6.14 2.75
CA GLY A 112 8.60 -6.70 1.45
C GLY A 112 8.25 -5.72 0.34
N ALA A 113 8.97 -5.80 -0.78
CA ALA A 113 8.67 -5.03 -1.98
C ALA A 113 8.75 -5.94 -3.21
N PHE A 114 7.99 -5.61 -4.25
CA PHE A 114 8.03 -6.26 -5.54
C PHE A 114 8.96 -5.46 -6.48
N LEU A 115 10.14 -6.01 -6.76
CA LEU A 115 11.16 -5.34 -7.58
C LEU A 115 11.44 -6.17 -8.82
N PHE A 116 11.00 -5.66 -9.97
CA PHE A 116 11.20 -6.28 -11.27
C PHE A 116 11.64 -5.20 -12.27
N GLY A 117 12.36 -5.60 -13.31
CA GLY A 117 12.60 -4.71 -14.44
C GLY A 117 11.27 -4.40 -15.13
N VAL A 118 10.97 -3.12 -15.31
CA VAL A 118 9.80 -2.70 -16.09
C VAL A 118 10.15 -2.86 -17.57
N ILE A 119 9.41 -3.72 -18.26
CA ILE A 119 9.51 -3.83 -19.71
C ILE A 119 8.46 -2.88 -20.30
N ASN A 120 8.88 -1.68 -20.65
CA ASN A 120 8.11 -0.77 -21.50
C ASN A 120 8.76 -0.76 -22.88
N ASN A 121 7.94 -0.69 -23.95
CA ASN A 121 8.41 -0.66 -25.35
C ASN A 121 9.13 0.64 -25.74
N ASP A 122 9.47 1.49 -24.76
CA ASP A 122 10.27 2.68 -24.94
C ASP A 122 11.74 2.38 -24.67
N ASP A 123 12.59 2.68 -25.64
CA ASP A 123 14.05 2.48 -25.62
C ASP A 123 14.81 3.29 -24.55
N LYS A 124 14.13 3.83 -23.53
CA LYS A 124 14.71 4.54 -22.39
C LYS A 124 14.04 4.14 -21.08
N ALA A 125 14.05 2.84 -20.76
CA ALA A 125 13.78 2.38 -19.41
C ALA A 125 14.80 2.99 -18.44
N LYS A 126 14.45 4.11 -17.79
CA LYS A 126 15.09 4.46 -16.54
C LYS A 126 14.64 3.41 -15.53
N LEU A 127 15.60 2.61 -15.08
CA LEU A 127 15.45 1.72 -13.92
C LEU A 127 15.23 2.58 -12.67
N GLU A 128 14.05 3.17 -12.52
CA GLU A 128 13.60 3.73 -11.24
C GLU A 128 12.99 2.59 -10.42
N ALA A 129 13.85 1.63 -10.08
CA ALA A 129 13.52 0.64 -9.07
C ALA A 129 13.64 1.32 -7.70
N MET A 130 12.51 1.63 -7.05
CA MET A 130 12.56 2.04 -5.65
C MET A 130 12.83 0.81 -4.78
N VAL A 131 14.06 0.69 -4.30
CA VAL A 131 14.54 -0.45 -3.50
C VAL A 131 14.12 -0.31 -2.04
N VAL A 132 13.26 -1.24 -1.57
CA VAL A 132 13.27 -1.68 -0.16
C VAL A 132 13.15 -3.21 -0.14
N SER A 133 14.28 -3.90 -0.15
CA SER A 133 14.35 -5.35 0.01
C SER A 133 14.72 -5.69 1.46
N ASN A 134 13.82 -6.38 2.14
CA ASN A 134 14.07 -6.98 3.44
C ASN A 134 14.15 -8.51 3.24
N LYS A 135 15.34 -9.09 3.39
CA LYS A 135 15.61 -10.55 3.19
C LYS A 135 14.97 -11.45 4.27
N ARG A 136 13.92 -11.00 4.95
CA ARG A 136 13.32 -11.75 6.05
C ARG A 136 12.37 -12.80 5.47
N LYS A 137 12.52 -14.04 5.94
CA LYS A 137 11.60 -15.13 5.62
C LYS A 137 10.25 -14.78 6.25
N GLN A 138 9.14 -14.96 5.53
CA GLN A 138 7.82 -14.79 6.14
C GLN A 138 7.74 -15.64 7.42
N PRO A 139 7.22 -15.09 8.53
CA PRO A 139 7.13 -15.83 9.77
C PRO A 139 6.17 -17.01 9.58
N ASP A 140 6.48 -18.16 10.19
CA ASP A 140 5.59 -19.31 10.19
C ASP A 140 4.25 -18.90 10.80
N LEU A 141 3.13 -19.21 10.14
CA LEU A 141 1.79 -18.86 10.63
C LEU A 141 1.56 -19.36 12.06
N LYS A 142 2.17 -20.51 12.42
CA LYS A 142 2.09 -21.09 13.76
C LYS A 142 2.82 -20.29 14.85
N SER A 143 3.72 -19.38 14.46
CA SER A 143 4.48 -18.52 15.38
C SER A 143 3.78 -17.19 15.68
N ILE A 144 2.64 -16.94 15.03
CA ILE A 144 1.82 -15.77 15.24
C ILE A 144 0.73 -16.20 16.20
N GLU A 145 0.81 -15.70 17.43
CA GLU A 145 -0.25 -15.92 18.43
C GLU A 145 -1.58 -15.49 17.81
N THR A 146 -2.52 -16.43 17.73
CA THR A 146 -3.93 -16.11 17.47
C THR A 146 -4.44 -15.26 18.64
N PRO A 147 -5.41 -14.37 18.43
CA PRO A 147 -6.08 -13.73 19.54
C PRO A 147 -6.55 -14.87 20.44
N GLN A 148 -6.23 -14.81 21.74
CA GLN A 148 -6.96 -15.63 22.69
C GLN A 148 -8.40 -15.17 22.53
N ASP A 149 -9.27 -16.08 22.10
CA ASP A 149 -10.69 -15.82 22.10
C ASP A 149 -11.01 -15.34 23.53
N GLU A 150 -11.35 -14.06 23.69
CA GLU A 150 -12.05 -13.61 24.89
C GLU A 150 -13.42 -14.30 24.82
N GLU A 151 -13.46 -15.55 25.28
CA GLU A 151 -14.64 -16.16 25.86
C GLU A 151 -15.00 -15.35 27.11
N ASP A 152 -15.60 -14.18 26.92
CA ASP A 152 -16.26 -13.45 28.00
C ASP A 152 -17.49 -12.72 27.43
N VAL A 153 -18.60 -13.48 27.45
CA VAL A 153 -20.02 -13.08 27.65
C VAL A 153 -20.63 -12.01 26.74
#